data_AF-A0A419QJP5-F1
#
_entry.id   AF-A0A419QJP5-F1
#
_cell.length_a   1.000
_cell.length_b   1.000
_cell.length_c   1.000
_cell.angle_alpha   90.00
_cell.angle_beta   90.00
_cell.angle_gamma   90.00
#
_symmetry.space_group_name_H-M   'P 1'
#
loop_
_entity.id
_entity.type
_entity.pdbx_description
1 polymer ?
#
loop_
_entity_poly.entity_id
_entity_poly.type
_entity_poly.pdbx_seq_one_letter_code
_entity_poly.pdbx_strand_id
1 'polypeptide(L)'
;MFNIFRFQSSYFILSFRLNRFGGLFKGLEFWFILSLVSAVGFGVLAVLWKVIMEELPPSVTLAYLFIFYLCFLLPYLLSSKKFAFPSKNVMLLLVVSALVGLVANLTVFKAYQLSPNPGYVRAVSSASIIVATTISIWLFKLKPDLQGILGTILIFIGLLMLAKV
;
A
#
# COMPACT_ATOMS: atom_id res chain seq x y z
N MET A 1 3.59 -23.27 -11.34
CA MET A 1 3.27 -23.77 -9.98
C MET A 1 4.03 -22.89 -8.99
N PHE A 2 3.40 -21.81 -8.50
CA PHE A 2 4.05 -20.82 -7.63
C PHE A 2 3.99 -21.31 -6.17
N ASN A 3 5.14 -21.73 -5.65
CA ASN A 3 5.28 -22.17 -4.27
C ASN A 3 5.49 -20.93 -3.37
N ILE A 4 4.40 -20.34 -2.87
CA ILE A 4 4.37 -19.15 -1.97
C ILE A 4 4.75 -19.54 -0.52
N PHE A 5 5.43 -20.66 -0.32
CA PHE A 5 5.71 -21.18 1.01
C PHE A 5 6.93 -20.50 1.66
N ARG A 6 6.63 -19.81 2.78
CA ARG A 6 7.48 -19.50 3.97
C ARG A 6 7.64 -18.02 4.37
N PHE A 7 6.58 -17.23 4.24
CA PHE A 7 6.46 -15.93 4.93
C PHE A 7 5.78 -16.00 6.32
N GLN A 8 5.66 -17.17 6.96
CA GLN A 8 4.86 -17.33 8.20
C GLN A 8 5.58 -17.02 9.52
N SER A 9 6.92 -17.00 9.58
CA SER A 9 7.62 -17.01 10.88
C SER A 9 7.57 -15.69 11.67
N SER A 10 7.42 -14.54 11.02
CA SER A 10 7.43 -13.23 11.69
C SER A 10 6.04 -12.77 12.15
N TYR A 11 4.97 -13.34 11.59
CA TYR A 11 3.59 -13.04 12.00
C TYR A 11 3.20 -13.69 13.32
N PHE A 12 3.89 -14.77 13.72
CA PHE A 12 3.57 -15.52 14.94
C PHE A 12 3.78 -14.71 16.23
N ILE A 13 4.76 -13.81 16.28
CA ILE A 13 5.07 -13.04 17.49
C ILE A 13 4.11 -11.84 17.65
N LEU A 14 3.65 -11.26 16.53
CA LEU A 14 2.66 -10.17 16.56
C LEU A 14 1.22 -10.67 16.77
N SER A 15 0.86 -11.82 16.20
CA SER A 15 -0.47 -12.42 16.42
C SER A 15 -0.68 -12.85 17.88
N PHE A 16 0.38 -13.26 18.57
CA PHE A 16 0.31 -13.68 19.98
C PHE A 16 0.07 -12.52 20.97
N ARG A 17 0.55 -11.31 20.68
CA ARG A 17 0.40 -10.15 21.59
C ARG A 17 -0.94 -9.41 21.50
N LEU A 18 -1.64 -9.49 20.37
CA LEU A 18 -2.93 -8.81 20.19
C LEU A 18 -4.14 -9.57 20.76
N ASN A 19 -3.97 -10.86 21.06
CA ASN A 19 -4.99 -11.66 21.75
C ASN A 19 -5.30 -11.14 23.18
N ARG A 20 -4.47 -10.24 23.71
CA ARG A 20 -4.67 -9.60 25.02
C ARG A 20 -5.63 -8.39 24.99
N PHE A 21 -6.08 -7.94 23.81
CA PHE A 21 -7.11 -6.89 23.63
C PHE A 21 -8.49 -7.48 23.24
N GLY A 22 -8.74 -8.75 23.60
CA GLY A 22 -9.75 -9.67 23.04
C GLY A 22 -11.25 -9.40 23.24
N GLY A 23 -11.67 -8.14 23.37
CA GLY A 23 -13.10 -7.76 23.38
C GLY A 23 -13.59 -7.15 22.07
N LEU A 24 -12.85 -6.18 21.53
CA LEU A 24 -13.36 -5.26 20.49
C LEU A 24 -13.22 -5.78 19.05
N PHE A 25 -12.33 -6.76 18.81
CA PHE A 25 -11.95 -7.22 17.46
C PHE A 25 -12.24 -8.71 17.22
N LYS A 26 -13.11 -9.33 18.03
CA LYS A 26 -13.51 -10.73 17.81
C LYS A 26 -14.15 -10.87 16.42
N GLY A 27 -13.53 -11.69 15.57
CA GLY A 27 -14.02 -12.00 14.22
C GLY A 27 -13.34 -11.22 13.08
N LEU A 28 -12.47 -10.25 13.38
CA LEU A 28 -11.69 -9.55 12.35
C LEU A 28 -10.35 -10.22 12.11
N GLU A 29 -10.05 -10.52 10.85
CA GLU A 29 -8.76 -11.11 10.48
C GLU A 29 -7.61 -10.09 10.64
N PHE A 30 -6.44 -10.56 11.08
CA PHE A 30 -5.33 -9.68 11.44
C PHE A 30 -4.83 -8.80 10.28
N TRP A 31 -4.86 -9.31 9.04
CA TRP A 31 -4.49 -8.53 7.85
C TRP A 31 -5.39 -7.31 7.65
N PHE A 32 -6.66 -7.41 8.06
CA PHE A 32 -7.62 -6.31 7.96
C PHE A 32 -7.26 -5.20 8.95
N ILE A 33 -6.91 -5.54 10.19
CA ILE A 33 -6.44 -4.57 11.20
C ILE A 33 -5.17 -3.86 10.72
N LEU A 34 -4.20 -4.61 10.18
CA LEU A 34 -2.99 -4.01 9.62
C LEU A 34 -3.30 -3.06 8.46
N SER A 35 -4.29 -3.39 7.63
CA SER A 35 -4.75 -2.53 6.54
C SER A 35 -5.39 -1.23 7.04
N LEU A 36 -6.15 -1.29 8.14
CA LEU A 36 -6.72 -0.11 8.79
C LEU A 36 -5.63 0.80 9.38
N VAL A 37 -4.64 0.22 10.07
CA VAL A 37 -3.48 0.98 10.59
C VAL A 37 -2.73 1.66 9.44
N SER A 38 -2.53 0.93 8.33
CA SER A 38 -1.93 1.48 7.11
C SER A 38 -2.77 2.63 6.52
N ALA A 39 -4.10 2.49 6.49
CA ALA A 39 -4.99 3.53 5.97
C ALA A 39 -4.86 4.84 6.77
N VAL A 40 -4.82 4.76 8.11
CA VAL A 40 -4.57 5.92 8.97
C VAL A 40 -3.19 6.51 8.71
N GLY A 41 -2.15 5.67 8.65
CA GLY A 41 -0.78 6.11 8.35
C GLY A 41 -0.67 6.84 7.00
N PHE A 42 -1.32 6.33 5.95
CA PHE A 42 -1.35 7.00 4.65
C PHE A 42 -2.15 8.31 4.67
N GLY A 43 -3.19 8.42 5.51
CA GLY A 43 -3.90 9.68 5.72
C GLY A 43 -3.00 10.75 6.34
N VAL A 44 -2.23 10.39 7.37
CA VAL A 44 -1.24 11.30 7.99
C VAL A 44 -0.14 11.68 7.00
N LEU A 45 0.40 10.70 6.26
CA LEU A 45 1.43 10.95 5.24
C LEU A 45 0.94 11.89 4.14
N ALA A 46 -0.31 11.80 3.72
CA ALA A 46 -0.87 12.70 2.71
C ALA A 46 -0.79 14.18 3.12
N VAL A 47 -1.06 14.48 4.40
CA VAL A 47 -0.94 15.84 4.94
C VAL A 47 0.53 16.26 5.02
N LEU A 48 1.41 15.40 5.54
CA LEU A 48 2.84 15.69 5.64
C LEU A 48 3.48 15.94 4.27
N TRP A 49 3.12 15.12 3.26
CA TRP A 49 3.61 15.31 1.90
C TRP A 49 3.12 16.63 1.32
N LYS A 50 1.85 17.02 1.54
CA LYS A 50 1.36 18.34 1.09
C LYS A 50 2.22 19.47 1.64
N VAL A 51 2.56 19.44 2.93
CA VAL A 51 3.44 20.44 3.56
C VAL A 51 4.83 20.42 2.94
N ILE A 52 5.45 19.25 2.78
CA ILE A 52 6.79 19.15 2.19
C ILE A 52 6.82 19.64 0.73
N MET A 53 5.73 19.44 -0.03
CA MET A 53 5.61 19.89 -1.42
C MET A 53 5.57 21.42 -1.59
N GLU A 54 5.37 22.18 -0.51
CA GLU A 54 5.46 23.64 -0.52
C GLU A 54 6.92 24.12 -0.62
N GLU A 55 7.85 23.30 -0.11
CA GLU A 55 9.28 23.64 -0.07
C GLU A 55 10.11 22.88 -1.11
N LEU A 56 9.71 21.65 -1.44
CA LEU A 56 10.48 20.76 -2.31
C LEU A 56 9.66 20.25 -3.50
N PRO A 57 10.29 20.10 -4.69
CA PRO A 57 9.61 19.52 -5.83
C PRO A 57 9.38 17.99 -5.63
N PRO A 58 8.31 17.43 -6.24
CA PRO A 58 7.92 16.02 -6.08
C PRO A 58 9.04 15.00 -6.23
N SER A 59 9.90 15.17 -7.24
CA SER A 59 11.00 14.24 -7.53
C SER A 59 12.06 14.23 -6.43
N VAL A 60 12.39 15.40 -5.88
CA VAL A 60 13.40 15.55 -4.83
C VAL A 60 12.88 14.95 -3.52
N THR A 61 11.63 15.25 -3.14
CA THR A 61 11.04 14.64 -1.94
C THR A 61 10.96 13.12 -2.04
N LEU A 62 10.55 12.59 -3.20
CA LEU A 62 10.47 11.15 -3.40
C LEU A 62 11.86 10.50 -3.29
N ALA A 63 12.90 11.13 -3.82
CA ALA A 63 14.28 10.66 -3.68
C ALA A 63 14.72 10.61 -2.21
N TYR A 64 14.46 11.68 -1.44
CA TYR A 64 14.77 11.70 -0.01
C TYR A 64 14.01 10.62 0.77
N LEU A 65 12.72 10.41 0.49
CA LEU A 65 11.94 9.36 1.13
C LEU A 65 12.50 7.97 0.86
N PHE A 66 12.89 7.67 -0.39
CA PHE A 66 13.53 6.39 -0.70
C PHE A 66 14.88 6.22 -0.02
N ILE A 67 15.68 7.29 0.11
CA ILE A 67 16.93 7.26 0.88
C ILE A 67 16.63 6.95 2.35
N PHE A 68 15.66 7.63 2.98
CA PHE A 68 15.30 7.36 4.38
C PHE A 68 14.76 5.94 4.57
N TYR A 69 13.89 5.46 3.68
CA TYR A 69 13.40 4.08 3.70
C TYR A 69 14.56 3.08 3.60
N LEU A 70 15.52 3.33 2.71
CA LEU A 70 16.71 2.50 2.61
C LEU A 70 17.51 2.52 3.91
N CYS A 71 17.74 3.69 4.52
CA CYS A 71 18.46 3.79 5.79
C CYS A 71 17.80 2.98 6.94
N PHE A 72 16.46 2.95 6.99
CA PHE A 72 15.75 2.16 8.01
C PHE A 72 15.69 0.66 7.69
N LEU A 73 15.62 0.28 6.41
CA LEU A 73 15.47 -1.12 5.99
C LEU A 73 16.81 -1.83 5.77
N LEU A 74 17.88 -1.10 5.47
CA LEU A 74 19.20 -1.66 5.19
C LEU A 74 19.78 -2.42 6.41
N PRO A 75 19.71 -1.93 7.66
CA PRO A 75 20.17 -2.69 8.82
C PRO A 75 19.43 -4.03 8.98
N TYR A 76 18.13 -4.05 8.70
CA TYR A 76 17.34 -5.28 8.72
C TYR A 76 17.81 -6.25 7.64
N LEU A 77 18.07 -5.75 6.42
CA LEU A 77 18.57 -6.56 5.31
C LEU A 77 19.93 -7.18 5.62
N LEU A 78 20.87 -6.38 6.15
CA LEU A 78 22.22 -6.80 6.51
C LEU A 78 22.26 -7.75 7.71
N SER A 79 21.32 -7.60 8.66
CA SER A 79 21.22 -8.48 9.83
C SER A 79 20.48 -9.78 9.54
N SER A 80 19.83 -9.89 8.38
CA SER A 80 19.08 -11.09 8.02
C SER A 80 20.01 -12.22 7.60
N LYS A 81 20.12 -13.24 8.46
CA LYS A 81 20.80 -14.51 8.14
C LYS A 81 20.17 -15.28 6.97
N LYS A 82 19.03 -14.81 6.45
CA LYS A 82 18.27 -15.40 5.36
C LYS A 82 18.33 -14.55 4.08
N PHE A 83 19.36 -13.71 3.93
CA PHE A 83 19.57 -12.98 2.69
C PHE A 83 19.76 -13.98 1.54
N ALA A 84 18.74 -14.10 0.69
CA ALA A 84 18.75 -14.94 -0.48
C ALA A 84 18.54 -14.05 -1.70
N PHE A 85 19.40 -14.20 -2.70
CA PHE A 85 19.19 -13.53 -3.98
C PHE A 85 17.88 -14.04 -4.61
N PRO A 86 17.00 -13.14 -5.06
CA PRO A 86 15.75 -13.54 -5.70
C PRO A 86 16.05 -14.29 -6.99
N SER A 87 15.18 -15.24 -7.35
CA SER A 87 15.25 -15.90 -8.65
C SER A 87 15.05 -14.88 -9.78
N LYS A 88 15.51 -15.19 -11.00
CA LYS A 88 15.38 -14.29 -12.17
C LYS A 88 13.95 -13.79 -12.39
N ASN A 89 12.95 -14.65 -12.17
CA ASN A 89 11.53 -14.28 -12.30
C ASN A 89 11.09 -13.28 -11.22
N VAL A 90 11.51 -13.49 -9.97
CA VAL A 90 11.22 -12.56 -8.87
C VAL A 90 11.95 -11.24 -9.10
N MET A 91 13.20 -11.28 -9.56
CA MET A 91 13.97 -10.08 -9.91
C MET A 91 13.28 -9.27 -11.00
N LEU A 92 12.78 -9.92 -12.05
CA LEU A 92 12.02 -9.24 -13.11
C LEU A 92 10.75 -8.58 -12.56
N LEU A 93 10.00 -9.28 -11.70
CA LEU A 93 8.81 -8.71 -11.06
C LEU A 93 9.16 -7.53 -10.15
N LEU A 94 10.29 -7.58 -9.44
CA LEU A 94 10.78 -6.47 -8.62
C LEU A 94 11.14 -5.25 -9.47
N VAL A 95 11.80 -5.44 -10.61
CA VAL A 95 12.13 -4.35 -11.55
C VAL A 95 10.86 -3.73 -12.12
N VAL A 96 9.92 -4.55 -12.59
CA VAL A 96 8.63 -4.04 -13.10
C VAL A 96 7.86 -3.30 -12.00
N SER A 97 7.81 -3.85 -10.80
CA SER A 97 7.18 -3.20 -9.63
C SER A 97 7.84 -1.87 -9.29
N ALA A 98 9.18 -1.78 -9.34
CA ALA A 98 9.91 -0.55 -9.09
C ALA A 98 9.62 0.53 -10.13
N LEU A 99 9.55 0.17 -11.43
CA LEU A 99 9.24 1.10 -12.50
C LEU A 99 7.80 1.63 -12.41
N VAL A 100 6.83 0.74 -12.22
CA VAL A 100 5.42 1.12 -12.03
C VAL A 100 5.26 1.96 -10.76
N GLY A 101 5.92 1.56 -9.68
CA GLY A 101 5.94 2.27 -8.41
C GLY A 101 6.54 3.67 -8.53
N LEU A 102 7.62 3.84 -9.29
CA LEU A 102 8.24 5.13 -9.52
C LEU A 102 7.28 6.10 -10.23
N VAL A 103 6.65 5.65 -11.32
CA VAL A 103 5.67 6.48 -12.06
C VAL A 103 4.49 6.83 -11.17
N ALA A 104 3.90 5.84 -10.50
CA ALA A 104 2.75 6.05 -9.62
C ALA A 104 3.05 7.03 -8.48
N ASN A 105 4.22 6.90 -7.83
CA ASN A 105 4.63 7.80 -6.76
C ASN A 105 4.90 9.22 -7.28
N LEU A 106 5.58 9.38 -8.42
CA LEU A 106 5.79 10.71 -9.01
C LEU A 106 4.46 11.40 -9.33
N THR A 107 3.51 10.66 -9.93
CA THR A 107 2.20 11.22 -10.26
C THR A 107 1.37 11.57 -9.04
N VAL A 108 1.40 10.75 -7.98
CA VAL A 108 0.62 11.04 -6.77
C VAL A 108 1.23 12.20 -5.96
N PHE A 109 2.57 12.32 -5.92
CA PHE A 109 3.23 13.47 -5.29
C PHE A 109 2.92 14.75 -6.04
N LYS A 110 2.90 14.70 -7.38
CA LYS A 110 2.47 15.85 -8.17
C LYS A 110 1.00 16.19 -7.91
N ALA A 111 0.13 15.19 -7.76
CA ALA A 111 -1.27 15.43 -7.39
C ALA A 111 -1.40 16.08 -6.00
N TYR A 112 -0.64 15.65 -4.99
CA TYR A 112 -0.62 16.30 -3.67
C TYR A 112 -0.20 17.77 -3.77
N GLN A 113 0.86 18.07 -4.54
CA GLN A 113 1.30 19.44 -4.77
C GLN A 113 0.18 20.32 -5.35
N LEU A 114 -0.51 19.83 -6.38
CA LEU A 114 -1.54 20.58 -7.11
C LEU A 114 -2.89 20.65 -6.39
N SER A 115 -3.20 19.66 -5.54
CA SER A 115 -4.53 19.57 -4.91
C SER A 115 -4.74 20.64 -3.83
N PRO A 116 -5.95 21.20 -3.69
CA PRO A 116 -6.28 22.07 -2.55
C PRO A 116 -6.42 21.28 -1.25
N ASN A 117 -6.79 20.00 -1.34
CA ASN A 117 -6.98 19.11 -0.21
C ASN A 117 -6.31 17.75 -0.48
N PRO A 118 -5.29 17.34 0.30
CA PRO A 118 -4.62 16.05 0.13
C PRO A 118 -5.54 14.85 0.39
N GLY A 119 -6.63 15.04 1.14
CA GLY A 119 -7.67 14.04 1.34
C GLY A 119 -8.35 13.61 0.04
N TYR A 120 -8.54 14.54 -0.92
CA TYR A 120 -9.13 14.21 -2.23
C TYR A 120 -8.18 13.37 -3.07
N VAL A 121 -6.88 13.68 -3.06
CA VAL A 121 -5.87 12.86 -3.74
C VAL A 121 -5.87 11.45 -3.20
N ARG A 122 -5.99 11.28 -1.87
CA ARG A 122 -6.02 9.95 -1.26
C ARG A 122 -7.31 9.19 -1.56
N ALA A 123 -8.44 9.88 -1.54
CA ALA A 123 -9.72 9.31 -1.94
C ALA A 123 -9.62 8.80 -3.39
N VAL A 124 -9.29 9.67 -4.36
CA VAL A 124 -9.16 9.28 -5.78
C VAL A 124 -8.14 8.16 -5.97
N SER A 125 -7.01 8.19 -5.26
CA SER A 125 -6.01 7.10 -5.30
C SER A 125 -6.57 5.74 -4.85
N SER A 126 -7.60 5.74 -4.00
CA SER A 126 -8.27 4.50 -3.57
C SER A 126 -9.04 3.81 -4.70
N ALA A 127 -9.25 4.47 -5.85
CA ALA A 127 -9.75 3.85 -7.07
C ALA A 127 -8.86 2.68 -7.55
N SER A 128 -7.60 2.63 -7.11
CA SER A 128 -6.69 1.52 -7.40
C SER A 128 -7.26 0.16 -6.97
N ILE A 129 -8.22 0.12 -6.04
CA ILE A 129 -8.91 -1.12 -5.67
C ILE A 129 -9.63 -1.77 -6.84
N ILE A 130 -10.15 -0.99 -7.79
CA ILE A 130 -10.82 -1.50 -8.99
C ILE A 130 -9.78 -2.21 -9.84
N VAL A 131 -8.67 -1.54 -10.14
CA VAL A 131 -7.56 -2.09 -10.92
C VAL A 131 -6.98 -3.35 -10.26
N ALA A 132 -6.71 -3.28 -8.94
CA ALA A 132 -6.16 -4.40 -8.18
C ALA A 132 -7.11 -5.61 -8.17
N THR A 133 -8.41 -5.39 -7.97
CA THR A 133 -9.42 -6.45 -7.99
C THR A 133 -9.53 -7.08 -9.37
N THR A 134 -9.63 -6.27 -10.43
CA THR A 134 -9.72 -6.76 -11.81
C THR A 134 -8.48 -7.57 -12.21
N ILE A 135 -7.28 -7.05 -11.92
CA ILE A 135 -6.03 -7.76 -12.21
C ILE A 135 -5.94 -9.05 -11.38
N SER A 136 -6.38 -9.03 -10.12
CA SER A 136 -6.35 -10.21 -9.24
C SER A 136 -7.30 -11.31 -9.72
N ILE A 137 -8.49 -10.96 -10.22
CA ILE A 137 -9.41 -11.92 -10.85
C ILE A 137 -8.72 -12.58 -12.05
N TRP A 138 -8.04 -11.80 -12.89
CA TRP A 138 -7.36 -12.33 -14.07
C TRP A 138 -6.13 -13.18 -13.74
N LEU A 139 -5.24 -12.70 -12.87
CA LEU A 139 -3.99 -13.39 -12.52
C LEU A 139 -4.20 -14.62 -11.63
N PHE A 140 -5.06 -14.50 -10.63
CA PHE A 140 -5.26 -15.54 -9.61
C PHE A 140 -6.52 -16.36 -9.83
N LYS A 141 -7.31 -16.06 -10.88
CA LYS A 141 -8.57 -16.72 -11.21
C LYS A 141 -9.56 -16.72 -10.04
N LEU A 142 -9.53 -15.66 -9.24
CA LEU A 142 -10.41 -15.49 -8.10
C LEU A 142 -11.83 -15.24 -8.59
N LYS A 143 -12.80 -15.87 -7.94
CA LYS A 143 -14.22 -15.61 -8.17
C LYS A 143 -14.66 -14.51 -7.22
N PRO A 144 -14.99 -13.31 -7.71
CA PRO A 144 -15.47 -12.24 -6.84
C PRO A 144 -16.82 -12.66 -6.25
N ASP A 145 -16.99 -12.44 -4.95
CA ASP A 145 -18.27 -12.58 -4.28
C ASP A 145 -19.15 -11.35 -4.58
N LEU A 146 -20.46 -11.51 -4.49
CA LEU A 146 -21.39 -10.41 -4.79
C LEU A 146 -21.17 -9.21 -3.85
N GLN A 147 -20.81 -9.47 -2.59
CA GLN A 147 -20.54 -8.43 -1.60
C GLN A 147 -19.30 -7.60 -1.97
N GLY A 148 -18.21 -8.24 -2.40
CA GLY A 148 -17.01 -7.55 -2.85
C GLY A 148 -17.23 -6.71 -4.10
N ILE A 149 -18.05 -7.19 -5.05
CA ILE A 149 -18.43 -6.42 -6.25
C ILE A 149 -19.22 -5.17 -5.84
N LEU A 150 -20.25 -5.33 -5.01
CA LEU A 150 -21.08 -4.21 -4.54
C LEU A 150 -20.25 -3.20 -3.74
N GLY A 151 -19.35 -3.67 -2.88
CA GLY A 151 -18.42 -2.80 -2.14
C GLY A 151 -17.51 -1.99 -3.08
N THR A 152 -17.00 -2.62 -4.13
CA THR A 152 -16.17 -1.94 -5.14
C THR A 152 -16.96 -0.85 -5.88
N ILE A 153 -18.21 -1.12 -6.25
CA ILE A 153 -19.09 -0.15 -6.90
C ILE A 153 -19.40 1.02 -5.96
N LEU A 154 -19.70 0.75 -4.69
CA LEU A 154 -19.96 1.79 -3.69
C LEU A 154 -18.75 2.70 -3.47
N ILE A 155 -17.55 2.13 -3.42
CA ILE A 155 -16.31 2.93 -3.37
C ILE A 155 -16.24 3.83 -4.60
N PHE A 156 -16.43 3.28 -5.81
CA PHE A 156 -16.38 4.07 -7.04
C PHE A 156 -17.38 5.23 -7.05
N ILE A 157 -18.62 5.00 -6.61
CA ILE A 157 -19.64 6.05 -6.47
C ILE A 157 -19.19 7.12 -5.49
N GLY A 158 -18.67 6.72 -4.32
CA GLY A 158 -18.14 7.66 -3.32
C GLY A 158 -17.00 8.52 -3.87
N LEU A 159 -16.14 7.94 -4.72
CA LEU A 159 -15.08 8.69 -5.39
C LEU A 159 -15.62 9.72 -6.38
N LEU A 160 -16.62 9.36 -7.18
CA LEU A 160 -17.27 10.29 -8.12
C LEU A 160 -17.94 11.46 -7.39
N MET A 161 -18.49 11.22 -6.21
CA MET A 161 -19.08 12.28 -5.38
C MET A 161 -18.00 13.24 -4.85
N LEU A 162 -16.84 12.71 -4.43
CA LEU A 162 -15.71 13.52 -3.95
C LEU A 162 -14.98 14.28 -5.06
N ALA A 163 -14.97 13.76 -6.29
CA ALA A 163 -14.28 14.39 -7.42
C ALA A 163 -14.99 15.64 -7.97
N LYS A 164 -16.23 15.93 -7.54
CA LYS A 164 -16.98 17.13 -7.93
C LYS A 164 -16.66 18.38 -7.08
N VAL A 165 -15.59 18.33 -6.29
CA VAL A 165 -15.11 19.43 -5.43
C VAL A 165 -13.86 20.04 -6.03
#